data_AF-A0A938BKE7-F1
#
_entry.id   AF-A0A938BKE7-F1
#
_cell.length_a   1.000
_cell.length_b   1.000
_cell.length_c   1.000
_cell.angle_alpha   90.00
_cell.angle_beta   90.00
_cell.angle_gamma   90.00
#
_symmetry.space_group_name_H-M   'P 1'
#
loop_
_entity.id
_entity.type
_entity.pdbx_description
1 polymer ?
#
loop_
_entity_poly.entity_id
_entity_poly.type
_entity_poly.pdbx_seq_one_letter_code
_entity_poly.pdbx_strand_id
1 'polypeptide(L)'
;MGPDRLKASLLAHRLRERNAAERGLVILGTLGNNAPFIGLFGTVLGIIKAFHDLAQSASQGPSAVMAGISEALVATAVGILVAIPAVIAFNLCQRQIRVLDYQLEEAAEALHALSLAPSELPARQLQDARRT
;
A
#
# COMPACT_ATOMS: atom_id res chain seq x y z
N MET A 1 27.18 -20.81 16.74
CA MET A 1 26.60 -19.74 15.90
C MET A 1 25.78 -18.86 16.85
N GLY A 2 26.22 -17.63 17.15
CA GLY A 2 25.66 -16.85 18.27
C GLY A 2 24.23 -16.32 18.00
N PRO A 3 23.37 -16.23 19.04
CA PRO A 3 21.97 -15.81 18.93
C PRO A 3 21.78 -14.40 18.31
N ASP A 4 22.78 -13.53 18.43
CA ASP A 4 22.73 -12.17 17.88
C ASP A 4 22.84 -12.12 16.35
N ARG A 5 23.57 -13.07 15.74
CA ARG A 5 23.69 -13.14 14.27
C ARG A 5 22.41 -13.63 13.62
N LEU A 6 21.65 -14.48 14.31
CA LEU A 6 20.34 -14.94 13.88
C LEU A 6 19.35 -13.77 13.82
N LYS A 7 19.23 -12.99 14.91
CA LYS A 7 18.40 -11.78 14.96
C LYS A 7 18.74 -10.79 13.83
N ALA A 8 20.02 -10.49 13.64
CA ALA A 8 20.46 -9.59 12.58
C ALA A 8 20.06 -10.09 11.19
N SER A 9 20.17 -11.41 10.94
CA SER A 9 19.76 -12.01 9.66
C SER A 9 18.25 -11.97 9.43
N LEU A 10 17.44 -12.19 10.47
CA LEU A 10 15.98 -12.16 10.41
C LEU A 10 15.46 -10.74 10.15
N LEU A 11 16.01 -9.73 10.85
CA LEU A 11 15.67 -8.32 10.61
C LEU A 11 16.00 -7.91 9.17
N ALA A 12 17.17 -8.30 8.66
CA ALA A 12 17.55 -8.04 7.28
C ALA A 12 16.65 -8.76 6.26
N HIS A 13 16.07 -9.91 6.61
CA HIS A 13 15.11 -10.61 5.75
C HIS A 13 13.74 -9.93 5.76
N ARG A 14 13.19 -9.63 6.95
CA ARG A 14 11.93 -8.91 7.15
C ARG A 14 11.91 -7.58 6.39
N LEU A 15 12.97 -6.78 6.50
CA LEU A 15 13.06 -5.50 5.77
C LEU A 15 13.03 -5.67 4.25
N ARG A 16 13.64 -6.73 3.71
CA ARG A 16 13.62 -7.01 2.28
C ARG A 16 12.23 -7.41 1.80
N GLU A 17 11.55 -8.29 2.53
CA GLU A 17 10.19 -8.72 2.20
C GLU A 17 9.20 -7.57 2.30
N ARG A 18 9.29 -6.77 3.38
CA ARG A 18 8.47 -5.56 3.54
C ARG A 18 8.67 -4.59 2.37
N ASN A 19 9.92 -4.28 2.03
CA ASN A 19 10.21 -3.38 0.92
C ASN A 19 9.67 -3.91 -0.41
N ALA A 20 9.77 -5.22 -0.66
CA ALA A 20 9.22 -5.83 -1.87
C ALA A 20 7.68 -5.71 -1.94
N ALA A 21 7.00 -5.93 -0.82
CA ALA A 21 5.54 -5.80 -0.72
C ALA A 21 5.08 -4.33 -0.86
N GLU A 22 5.85 -3.37 -0.35
CA GLU A 22 5.53 -1.94 -0.43
C GLU A 22 5.71 -1.35 -1.85
N ARG A 23 6.50 -1.97 -2.73
CA ARG A 23 6.70 -1.47 -4.11
C ARG A 23 5.39 -1.31 -4.88
N GLY A 24 4.45 -2.25 -4.73
CA GLY A 24 3.14 -2.18 -5.39
C GLY A 24 2.23 -1.09 -4.82
N LEU A 25 2.38 -0.78 -3.52
CA LEU A 25 1.60 0.25 -2.85
C LEU A 25 1.93 1.65 -3.36
N VAL A 26 3.17 1.91 -3.78
CA VAL A 26 3.58 3.22 -4.31
C VAL A 26 2.71 3.61 -5.50
N ILE A 27 2.54 2.69 -6.46
CA ILE A 27 1.73 2.94 -7.66
C ILE A 27 0.27 3.20 -7.28
N LEU A 28 -0.29 2.37 -6.39
CA LEU A 28 -1.68 2.44 -5.97
C LEU A 28 -1.99 3.72 -5.19
N GLY A 29 -1.08 4.13 -4.31
CA GLY A 29 -1.15 5.39 -3.58
C GLY A 29 -1.01 6.60 -4.50
N THR A 30 -0.06 6.57 -5.44
CA THR A 30 0.10 7.64 -6.45
C THR A 30 -1.14 7.75 -7.33
N LEU A 31 -1.70 6.63 -7.80
CA LEU A 31 -2.89 6.63 -8.66
C LEU A 31 -4.12 7.14 -7.89
N GLY A 32 -4.34 6.62 -6.67
CA GLY A 32 -5.45 7.04 -5.83
C GLY A 32 -5.42 8.54 -5.50
N ASN A 33 -4.24 9.09 -5.27
CA ASN A 33 -4.10 10.51 -4.92
C ASN A 33 -4.12 11.44 -6.15
N ASN A 34 -3.65 10.98 -7.31
CA ASN A 34 -3.54 11.82 -8.51
C ASN A 34 -4.72 11.71 -9.50
N ALA A 35 -5.44 10.58 -9.52
CA ALA A 35 -6.57 10.36 -10.44
C ALA A 35 -7.67 11.45 -10.35
N PRO A 36 -8.05 11.97 -9.16
CA PRO A 36 -9.03 13.06 -9.08
C PRO A 36 -8.54 14.34 -9.76
N PHE A 37 -7.25 14.67 -9.64
CA PHE A 37 -6.67 15.85 -10.26
C PHE A 37 -6.61 15.73 -11.78
N ILE A 38 -6.38 14.53 -12.31
CA ILE A 38 -6.47 14.26 -13.76
C ILE A 38 -7.90 14.51 -14.27
N GLY A 39 -8.92 14.06 -13.52
CA GLY A 39 -10.33 14.32 -13.85
C GLY A 39 -10.68 15.81 -13.83
N LEU A 40 -10.24 16.53 -12.79
CA LEU A 40 -10.40 17.98 -12.69
C LEU A 40 -9.69 18.70 -13.85
N PHE A 41 -8.47 18.30 -14.20
CA PHE A 41 -7.77 18.85 -15.35
C PHE A 41 -8.56 18.64 -16.66
N GLY A 42 -9.19 17.46 -16.82
CA GLY A 42 -10.12 17.18 -17.92
C GLY A 42 -11.30 18.17 -17.96
N THR A 43 -11.90 18.50 -16.81
CA THR A 43 -12.96 19.53 -16.79
C THR A 43 -12.47 20.89 -17.25
N VAL A 44 -11.26 21.29 -16.83
CA VAL A 44 -10.68 22.59 -17.21
C VAL A 44 -10.48 22.65 -18.72
N LEU A 45 -9.91 21.61 -19.33
CA LEU A 45 -9.75 21.54 -20.78
C LEU A 45 -11.09 21.55 -21.53
N GLY A 46 -12.09 20.81 -21.05
CA GLY A 46 -13.43 20.77 -21.66
C GLY A 46 -14.13 22.13 -21.63
N ILE A 47 -14.04 22.84 -20.50
CA ILE A 47 -14.59 24.19 -20.36
C ILE A 47 -13.86 25.17 -21.29
N ILE A 48 -12.52 25.14 -21.34
CA ILE A 48 -11.74 25.98 -22.25
C ILE A 48 -12.17 25.76 -23.72
N LYS A 49 -12.34 24.49 -24.12
CA LYS A 49 -12.79 24.14 -25.46
C LYS A 49 -14.21 24.66 -25.74
N ALA A 50 -15.15 24.47 -24.82
CA ALA A 50 -16.53 24.92 -24.98
C ALA A 50 -16.62 26.45 -25.18
N PHE A 51 -15.82 27.23 -24.43
CA PHE A 51 -15.75 28.68 -24.62
C PHE A 51 -15.01 29.08 -25.91
N HIS A 52 -14.00 28.33 -26.32
CA HIS A 52 -13.29 28.57 -27.58
C HIS A 52 -14.22 28.38 -28.79
N ASP A 53 -15.00 27.30 -28.80
CA ASP A 53 -15.93 26.98 -29.87
C ASP A 53 -17.06 28.02 -29.97
N LEU A 54 -17.55 28.51 -28.81
CA LEU A 54 -18.49 29.64 -28.75
C LEU A 54 -17.89 30.93 -29.35
N ALA A 55 -16.63 31.23 -29.04
CA ALA A 55 -15.97 32.42 -29.54
C ALA A 55 -15.73 32.38 -31.06
N GLN A 56 -15.47 31.20 -31.63
CA GLN A 56 -15.30 31.03 -33.07
C GLN A 56 -16.62 31.02 -33.85
N SER A 57 -17.69 30.50 -33.25
CA SER A 57 -18.98 30.38 -33.90
C SER A 57 -20.07 31.11 -33.13
N ALA A 58 -20.26 32.40 -33.44
CA ALA A 58 -21.33 33.22 -32.86
C ALA A 58 -22.76 32.66 -33.11
N SER A 59 -22.92 31.76 -34.09
CA SER A 59 -24.18 31.05 -34.37
C SER A 59 -24.42 29.84 -33.47
N GLN A 60 -23.39 29.31 -32.81
CA GLN A 60 -23.54 28.23 -31.84
C GLN A 60 -24.13 28.83 -30.57
N GLY A 61 -25.45 28.68 -30.42
CA GLY A 61 -26.17 29.23 -29.27
C GLY A 61 -25.71 28.63 -27.93
N PRO A 62 -26.21 29.16 -26.81
CA PRO A 62 -25.81 28.75 -25.45
C PRO A 62 -25.90 27.23 -25.17
N SER A 63 -26.75 26.52 -25.90
CA SER A 63 -26.91 25.06 -25.79
C SER A 63 -25.64 24.29 -26.12
N ALA A 64 -24.80 24.75 -27.05
CA ALA A 64 -23.56 24.07 -27.43
C ALA A 64 -22.53 24.10 -26.30
N VAL A 65 -22.43 25.24 -25.61
CA VAL A 65 -21.55 25.42 -24.44
C VAL A 65 -22.00 24.51 -23.30
N MET A 66 -23.30 24.45 -23.03
CA MET A 66 -23.85 23.60 -21.97
C MET A 66 -23.57 22.11 -22.23
N ALA A 67 -23.61 21.67 -23.49
CA ALA A 67 -23.21 20.32 -23.87
C ALA A 67 -21.70 20.08 -23.59
N GLY A 68 -20.83 21.00 -23.98
CA GLY A 68 -19.38 20.90 -23.72
C GLY A 68 -19.04 20.87 -22.23
N ILE A 69 -19.74 21.64 -21.39
CA ILE A 69 -19.58 21.61 -19.93
C ILE A 69 -20.07 20.26 -19.36
N SER A 70 -21.17 19.71 -19.88
CA SER A 70 -21.65 18.39 -19.47
C SER A 70 -20.63 17.29 -19.75
N GLU A 71 -20.00 17.31 -20.92
CA GLU A 71 -18.91 16.37 -21.25
C GLU A 71 -17.70 16.55 -20.34
N ALA A 72 -17.35 17.81 -20.05
CA ALA A 72 -16.27 18.14 -19.12
C ALA A 72 -16.52 17.49 -17.74
N LEU A 73 -17.75 17.54 -17.20
CA LEU A 73 -18.10 16.95 -15.91
C LEU A 73 -17.91 15.43 -15.87
N VAL A 74 -18.09 14.73 -16.99
CA VAL A 74 -17.83 13.28 -17.09
C VAL A 74 -16.36 12.98 -16.81
N ALA A 75 -15.42 13.84 -17.21
CA ALA A 75 -14.00 13.65 -16.95
C ALA A 75 -13.68 13.60 -15.44
N THR A 76 -14.31 14.46 -14.64
CA THR A 76 -14.18 14.42 -13.17
C THR A 76 -14.82 13.19 -12.57
N ALA A 77 -16.01 12.80 -13.06
CA ALA A 77 -16.67 11.58 -12.60
C ALA A 77 -15.78 10.34 -12.82
N VAL A 78 -15.11 10.26 -13.98
CA VAL A 78 -14.15 9.19 -14.30
C VAL A 78 -12.91 9.26 -13.38
N GLY A 79 -12.36 10.44 -13.13
CA GLY A 79 -11.23 10.61 -12.21
C GLY A 79 -11.52 10.09 -10.80
N ILE A 80 -12.72 10.39 -10.28
CA ILE A 80 -13.17 9.88 -8.98
C ILE A 80 -13.43 8.37 -9.03
N LEU A 81 -14.05 7.88 -10.11
CA LEU A 81 -14.32 6.45 -10.31
C LEU A 81 -13.04 5.61 -10.29
N VAL A 82 -11.93 6.13 -10.81
CA VAL A 82 -10.62 5.47 -10.77
C VAL A 82 -9.95 5.63 -9.40
N ALA A 83 -10.08 6.78 -8.76
CA ALA A 83 -9.46 7.08 -7.47
C ALA A 83 -9.97 6.18 -6.34
N ILE A 84 -11.30 5.97 -6.25
CA ILE A 84 -11.91 5.23 -5.14
C ILE A 84 -11.39 3.78 -5.05
N PRO A 85 -11.43 2.96 -6.12
CA PRO A 85 -10.89 1.61 -6.08
C PRO A 85 -9.40 1.56 -5.78
N ALA A 86 -8.62 2.51 -6.32
CA ALA A 86 -7.18 2.59 -6.07
C ALA A 86 -6.88 2.84 -4.57
N VAL A 87 -7.58 3.78 -3.94
CA VAL A 87 -7.42 4.07 -2.50
C VAL A 87 -7.89 2.89 -1.63
N ILE A 88 -8.99 2.23 -1.99
CA ILE A 88 -9.48 1.03 -1.28
C ILE A 88 -8.42 -0.08 -1.34
N ALA A 89 -7.91 -0.38 -2.54
CA ALA A 89 -6.92 -1.42 -2.72
C ALA A 89 -5.60 -1.10 -2.01
N PHE A 90 -5.18 0.18 -2.00
CA PHE A 90 -4.04 0.66 -1.23
C PHE A 90 -4.22 0.37 0.26
N ASN A 91 -5.37 0.74 0.83
CA ASN A 91 -5.66 0.54 2.25
C ASN A 91 -5.70 -0.95 2.63
N LEU A 92 -6.31 -1.79 1.78
CA LEU A 92 -6.38 -3.24 2.02
C LEU A 92 -5.01 -3.91 1.95
N CYS A 93 -4.21 -3.59 0.94
CA CYS A 93 -2.88 -4.17 0.80
C CYS A 93 -1.95 -3.67 1.91
N GLN A 94 -2.03 -2.39 2.28
CA GLN A 94 -1.26 -1.85 3.39
C GLN A 94 -1.63 -2.49 4.73
N ARG A 95 -2.92 -2.80 4.96
CA ARG A 95 -3.35 -3.57 6.14
C ARG A 95 -2.74 -4.98 6.14
N GLN A 96 -2.74 -5.66 5.00
CA GLN A 96 -2.17 -7.00 4.90
C GLN A 96 -0.66 -7.02 5.17
N ILE A 97 0.09 -6.05 4.63
CA ILE A 97 1.53 -5.92 4.91
C ILE A 97 1.77 -5.72 6.40
N ARG A 98 0.99 -4.85 7.07
CA ARG A 98 1.13 -4.64 8.52
C ARG A 98 0.88 -5.93 9.31
N VAL A 99 -0.18 -6.67 8.98
CA VAL A 99 -0.50 -7.93 9.66
C VAL A 99 0.63 -8.95 9.49
N LEU A 100 1.15 -9.10 8.27
CA LEU A 100 2.27 -10.00 8.00
C LEU A 100 3.53 -9.56 8.76
N ASP A 101 3.82 -8.27 8.80
CA ASP A 101 4.98 -7.71 9.49
C ASP A 101 4.93 -7.98 11.00
N TYR A 102 3.74 -7.86 11.62
CA TYR A 102 3.52 -8.26 13.01
C TYR A 102 3.74 -9.77 13.25
N GLN A 103 3.23 -10.62 12.36
CA GLN A 103 3.42 -12.08 12.48
C GLN A 103 4.89 -12.49 12.37
N LEU A 104 5.66 -11.82 11.48
CA LEU A 104 7.10 -12.03 11.35
C LEU A 104 7.88 -11.58 12.59
N GLU A 105 7.46 -10.49 13.23
CA GLU A 105 8.03 -10.00 14.49
C GLU A 105 7.81 -11.00 15.63
N GLU A 106 6.57 -11.46 15.81
CA GLU A 106 6.20 -12.44 16.83
C GLU A 106 6.97 -13.76 16.64
N ALA A 107 7.06 -14.26 15.39
CA ALA A 107 7.82 -15.47 15.08
C ALA A 107 9.33 -15.31 15.36
N ALA A 108 9.90 -14.14 15.07
CA ALA A 108 11.31 -13.86 15.33
C ALA A 108 11.61 -13.78 16.84
N GLU A 109 10.71 -13.20 17.63
CA GLU A 109 10.82 -13.17 19.09
C GLU A 109 10.72 -14.58 19.70
N ALA A 110 9.78 -15.39 19.23
CA ALA A 110 9.64 -16.78 19.67
C ALA A 110 10.89 -17.63 19.38
N LEU A 111 11.46 -17.49 18.17
CA LEU A 111 12.71 -18.18 17.82
C LEU A 111 13.88 -17.73 18.70
N HIS A 112 13.95 -16.43 19.01
CA HIS A 112 14.99 -15.91 19.88
C HIS A 112 14.86 -16.42 21.32
N ALA A 113 13.64 -16.46 21.86
CA ALA A 113 13.37 -17.02 23.17
C ALA A 113 13.78 -18.50 23.25
N LEU A 114 13.49 -19.29 22.21
CA LEU A 114 13.91 -20.69 22.12
C LEU A 114 15.44 -20.84 21.99
N SER A 115 16.10 -19.92 21.29
CA SER A 115 17.57 -19.91 21.17
C SER A 115 18.28 -19.59 22.49
N LEU A 116 17.59 -18.97 23.44
CA LEU A 116 18.09 -18.68 24.79
C LEU A 116 17.63 -19.70 25.84
N ALA A 117 16.71 -20.60 25.48
CA ALA A 117 16.25 -21.67 26.37
C ALA A 117 17.43 -22.59 26.72
N PRO A 118 17.82 -22.72 28.00
CA PRO A 118 18.87 -23.63 28.40
C PRO A 118 18.47 -25.07 28.05
N SER A 119 19.38 -25.83 27.45
CA SER A 119 19.24 -27.27 27.26
C SER A 119 19.35 -27.99 28.61
N GLU A 120 18.32 -27.90 29.45
CA GLU A 120 18.21 -28.68 30.69
C GLU A 120 17.55 -30.01 30.35
N LEU A 121 18.36 -31.00 29.99
CA LEU A 121 18.10 -32.36 30.47
C LEU A 121 19.29 -32.70 31.39
N PRO A 122 19.11 -32.64 32.72
CA PRO A 122 20.19 -32.70 33.68
C PRO A 122 20.79 -34.12 33.72
N ALA A 123 21.84 -34.35 32.95
CA ALA A 123 22.65 -35.58 33.02
C ALA A 123 23.34 -35.77 34.39
N ARG A 124 23.22 -34.80 35.32
CA ARG A 124 23.69 -34.91 36.71
C ARG A 124 22.70 -35.57 37.67
N GLN A 125 21.39 -35.58 37.39
CA GLN A 125 20.41 -36.18 38.31
C GLN A 125 20.33 -37.72 38.23
N LEU A 126 20.87 -38.34 37.17
CA LEU A 126 21.00 -39.81 37.05
C LEU A 126 22.23 -40.38 37.77
N GLN A 127 23.19 -39.54 38.18
CA GLN A 127 24.36 -40.01 38.94
C GLN A 127 24.09 -40.04 40.45
N ASP A 128 23.24 -39.15 40.96
CA ASP A 128 22.85 -39.14 42.37
C ASP A 128 21.85 -40.26 42.71
N ALA A 129 21.00 -40.68 41.76
CA ALA A 129 20.09 -41.82 41.92
C ALA A 129 20.77 -43.21 41.81
N ARG A 130 22.07 -43.27 41.45
CA ARG A 130 22.88 -44.52 41.44
C ARG A 130 23.79 -44.66 42.67
N ARG A 131 23.82 -43.64 43.55
CA ARG A 131 24.61 -43.62 44.78
C ARG A 131 23.79 -43.82 46.06
N THR A 132 22.47 -44.03 45.94
CA THR A 132 21.58 -44.50 47.01
C THR A 132 21.11 -45.90 46.71
#